data_AF-A0A1F2Y673-F1
#
_entry.id   AF-A0A1F2Y673-F1
#
_cell.length_a   1.000
_cell.length_b   1.000
_cell.length_c   1.000
_cell.angle_alpha   90.00
_cell.angle_beta   90.00
_cell.angle_gamma   90.00
#
_symmetry.space_group_name_H-M   'P 1'
#
loop_
_entity.id
_entity.type
_entity.pdbx_description
1 polymer ?
#
loop_
_entity_poly.entity_id
_entity_poly.type
_entity_poly.pdbx_seq_one_letter_code
_entity_poly.pdbx_strand_id
1 'polypeptide(L)'
;MAQYIYTMNRVSKMVPPKREILKDISLSFFPGAKIGVLGLNGAGKSTLLRIMAGVDKDFSGEARAQPGIKIGYLEQEPPLDPNKDVRGNVEDGLREPLDALARLDEVFAEYAAEDADFDALAKEQEKLEAIIHSWDAHNLSNQMDQAAAALNLPAWDADVTLLSGGERRRVALCRLLLSKPDMLLLDEPTNHLDAESVSWLERFLKDFAGTIVAITHDRYFLDNVAEWILELDRGMGIPYQGNYSSWLEQKNARLEQENKQEESFAKALKKELEWVRSNAKGQQKKNKARMERFEELNSREFQQRNETSEIYIPPGPRLGNKVVEVEGISKSFDGRVLYENLSFTVPPTAIVGIVGPNGAGKTTLFRMMTGEQQPDTGTVT
;
A
#
# COMPACT_ATOMS: atom_id res chain seq x y z
N MET A 1 -29.83 3.19 5.78
CA MET A 1 -28.39 3.19 5.42
C MET A 1 -28.06 1.79 4.93
N ALA A 2 -27.33 1.64 3.83
CA ALA A 2 -26.85 0.32 3.43
C ALA A 2 -25.94 -0.25 4.53
N GLN A 3 -26.08 -1.55 4.84
CA GLN A 3 -25.34 -2.17 5.94
C GLN A 3 -23.83 -2.31 5.63
N TYR A 4 -23.46 -2.32 4.35
CA TYR A 4 -22.10 -2.57 3.88
C TYR A 4 -21.75 -1.64 2.72
N ILE A 5 -20.52 -1.11 2.73
CA ILE A 5 -19.97 -0.26 1.65
C ILE A 5 -19.42 -1.11 0.50
N TYR A 6 -18.93 -2.31 0.80
CA TYR A 6 -18.41 -3.27 -0.17
C TYR A 6 -18.70 -4.69 0.29
N THR A 7 -18.97 -5.59 -0.64
CA THR A 7 -19.25 -7.00 -0.36
C THR A 7 -18.53 -7.91 -1.34
N MET A 8 -17.99 -9.01 -0.84
CA MET A 8 -17.36 -10.08 -1.62
C MET A 8 -18.00 -11.40 -1.23
N ASN A 9 -18.36 -12.21 -2.22
CA ASN A 9 -19.02 -13.49 -2.04
C ASN A 9 -18.29 -14.57 -2.87
N ARG A 10 -17.61 -15.47 -2.16
CA ARG A 10 -16.82 -16.58 -2.75
C ARG A 10 -15.91 -16.14 -3.89
N VAL A 11 -15.21 -15.02 -3.69
CA VAL A 11 -14.30 -14.50 -4.71
C VAL A 11 -13.05 -15.35 -4.77
N SER A 12 -12.77 -15.92 -5.95
CA SER A 12 -11.56 -16.72 -6.19
C SER A 12 -10.86 -16.24 -7.46
N LYS A 13 -9.53 -16.31 -7.46
CA LYS A 13 -8.68 -15.91 -8.58
C LYS A 13 -7.60 -16.96 -8.81
N MET A 14 -7.53 -17.46 -10.04
CA MET A 14 -6.46 -18.32 -10.51
C MET A 14 -5.54 -17.55 -11.46
N VAL A 15 -4.24 -17.78 -11.35
CA VAL A 15 -3.21 -17.23 -12.24
C VAL A 15 -2.49 -18.39 -12.95
N PRO A 16 -2.16 -18.26 -14.25
CA PRO A 16 -1.39 -19.27 -14.96
C PRO A 16 -0.06 -19.60 -14.24
N PRO A 17 0.40 -20.87 -14.23
CA PRO A 17 -0.12 -22.02 -14.97
C PRO A 17 -1.24 -22.82 -14.26
N LYS A 18 -1.66 -22.45 -13.03
CA LYS A 18 -2.83 -22.95 -12.24
C LYS A 18 -2.71 -22.58 -10.74
N ARG A 19 -2.06 -21.46 -10.41
CA ARG A 19 -1.89 -21.04 -9.01
C ARG A 19 -3.14 -20.30 -8.57
N GLU A 20 -3.90 -20.90 -7.66
CA GLU A 20 -4.98 -20.22 -6.95
C GLU A 20 -4.35 -19.22 -5.95
N ILE A 21 -4.55 -17.93 -6.18
CA ILE A 21 -3.99 -16.86 -5.34
C ILE A 21 -5.01 -16.29 -4.36
N LEU A 22 -6.30 -16.38 -4.69
CA LEU A 22 -7.43 -16.05 -3.83
C LEU A 22 -8.44 -17.18 -3.94
N LYS A 23 -9.03 -17.58 -2.82
CA LYS A 23 -9.91 -18.73 -2.70
C LYS A 23 -11.09 -18.42 -1.78
N ASP A 24 -12.29 -18.46 -2.36
CA ASP A 24 -13.58 -18.36 -1.69
C ASP A 24 -13.71 -17.15 -0.72
N ILE A 25 -13.06 -16.04 -1.06
CA ILE A 25 -13.05 -14.82 -0.25
C ILE A 25 -14.48 -14.31 -0.09
N SER A 26 -14.98 -14.34 1.14
CA SER A 26 -16.34 -13.93 1.50
C SER A 26 -16.26 -12.92 2.64
N LEU A 27 -16.30 -11.63 2.30
CA LEU A 27 -16.05 -10.52 3.23
C LEU A 27 -17.09 -9.43 3.03
N SER A 28 -17.45 -8.76 4.12
CA SER A 28 -18.33 -7.59 4.11
C SER A 28 -17.61 -6.42 4.77
N PHE A 29 -17.58 -5.28 4.11
CA PHE A 29 -16.88 -4.08 4.55
C PHE A 29 -17.89 -3.07 5.09
N PHE A 30 -17.65 -2.58 6.30
CA PHE A 30 -18.50 -1.58 6.92
C PHE A 30 -18.08 -0.15 6.54
N PRO A 31 -19.02 0.80 6.43
CA PRO A 31 -18.71 2.22 6.31
C PRO A 31 -17.81 2.70 7.46
N GLY A 32 -16.76 3.45 7.15
CA GLY A 32 -15.82 4.01 8.14
C GLY A 32 -14.74 3.06 8.65
N ALA A 33 -14.81 1.76 8.31
CA ALA A 33 -13.83 0.78 8.80
C ALA A 33 -12.42 1.06 8.26
N LYS A 34 -11.41 0.94 9.13
CA LYS A 34 -9.99 1.09 8.78
C LYS A 34 -9.30 -0.27 8.80
N ILE A 35 -8.99 -0.79 7.61
CA ILE A 35 -8.55 -2.18 7.42
C ILE A 35 -7.13 -2.22 6.87
N GLY A 36 -6.23 -2.87 7.60
CA GLY A 36 -4.89 -3.23 7.14
C GLY A 36 -4.87 -4.61 6.51
N VAL A 37 -4.38 -4.75 5.29
CA VAL A 37 -4.27 -6.04 4.59
C VAL A 37 -2.84 -6.57 4.72
N LEU A 38 -2.71 -7.74 5.34
CA LEU A 38 -1.45 -8.43 5.58
C LEU A 38 -1.38 -9.76 4.83
N GLY A 39 -0.17 -10.30 4.69
CA GLY A 39 0.06 -11.58 4.02
C GLY A 39 1.44 -11.64 3.40
N LEU A 40 1.88 -12.85 3.04
CA LEU A 40 3.17 -13.06 2.39
C LEU A 40 3.20 -12.45 0.97
N ASN A 41 4.42 -12.35 0.40
CA ASN A 41 4.56 -11.97 -0.99
C ASN A 41 3.93 -13.04 -1.89
N GLY A 42 3.08 -12.60 -2.83
CA GLY A 42 2.29 -13.50 -3.67
C GLY A 42 1.07 -14.13 -2.98
N ALA A 43 0.65 -13.67 -1.80
CA ALA A 43 -0.59 -14.08 -1.15
C ALA A 43 -1.86 -13.49 -1.76
N GLY A 44 -1.74 -12.65 -2.81
CA GLY A 44 -2.87 -12.05 -3.51
C GLY A 44 -3.33 -10.68 -3.01
N LYS A 45 -2.58 -10.02 -2.10
CA LYS A 45 -2.92 -8.69 -1.53
C LYS A 45 -3.26 -7.65 -2.61
N SER A 46 -2.33 -7.33 -3.50
CA SER A 46 -2.56 -6.34 -4.55
C SER A 46 -3.66 -6.76 -5.52
N THR A 47 -3.82 -8.08 -5.75
CA THR A 47 -4.92 -8.60 -6.57
C THR A 47 -6.27 -8.39 -5.91
N LEU A 48 -6.37 -8.54 -4.58
CA LEU A 48 -7.59 -8.24 -3.83
C LEU A 48 -8.00 -6.78 -4.03
N LEU A 49 -7.08 -5.82 -3.86
CA LEU A 49 -7.41 -4.40 -4.09
C LEU A 49 -7.77 -4.11 -5.55
N ARG A 50 -7.09 -4.72 -6.53
CA ARG A 50 -7.46 -4.55 -7.95
C ARG A 50 -8.86 -5.06 -8.26
N ILE A 51 -9.29 -6.16 -7.65
CA ILE A 51 -10.66 -6.66 -7.77
C ILE A 51 -11.62 -5.65 -7.12
N MET A 52 -11.29 -5.16 -5.92
CA MET A 52 -12.12 -4.19 -5.21
C MET A 52 -12.28 -2.87 -5.97
N ALA A 53 -11.20 -2.40 -6.61
CA ALA A 53 -11.18 -1.20 -7.45
C ALA A 53 -11.88 -1.39 -8.80
N GLY A 54 -12.25 -2.63 -9.16
CA GLY A 54 -12.84 -2.95 -10.47
C GLY A 54 -11.84 -2.96 -11.63
N VAL A 55 -10.54 -2.93 -11.35
CA VAL A 55 -9.45 -3.00 -12.33
C VAL A 55 -9.28 -4.44 -12.85
N ASP A 56 -9.26 -5.42 -11.94
CA ASP A 56 -9.23 -6.85 -12.30
C ASP A 56 -10.64 -7.43 -12.21
N LYS A 57 -11.23 -7.77 -13.37
CA LYS A 57 -12.57 -8.35 -13.49
C LYS A 57 -12.58 -9.86 -13.75
N ASP A 58 -11.40 -10.45 -13.92
CA ASP A 58 -11.25 -11.86 -14.25
C ASP A 58 -11.19 -12.69 -12.95
N PHE A 59 -12.31 -12.89 -12.30
CA PHE A 59 -12.40 -13.69 -11.07
C PHE A 59 -13.72 -14.48 -11.04
N SER A 60 -13.80 -15.54 -10.24
CA SER A 60 -15.06 -16.23 -9.95
C SER A 60 -15.66 -15.71 -8.65
N GLY A 61 -16.97 -15.90 -8.46
CA GLY A 61 -17.70 -15.33 -7.33
C GLY A 61 -18.28 -13.96 -7.67
N GLU A 62 -18.55 -13.14 -6.65
CA GLU A 62 -19.03 -11.78 -6.87
C GLU A 62 -18.38 -10.76 -5.92
N ALA A 63 -18.00 -9.60 -6.47
CA ALA A 63 -17.49 -8.45 -5.75
C ALA A 63 -18.34 -7.23 -6.12
N ARG A 64 -18.94 -6.58 -5.13
CA ARG A 64 -19.91 -5.50 -5.33
C ARG A 64 -19.70 -4.36 -4.35
N ALA A 65 -19.48 -3.17 -4.90
CA ALA A 65 -19.56 -1.91 -4.20
C ALA A 65 -21.03 -1.51 -3.94
N GLN A 66 -21.27 -0.73 -2.88
CA GLN A 66 -22.54 -0.06 -2.69
C GLN A 66 -22.83 0.88 -3.88
N PRO A 67 -24.05 0.89 -4.45
CA PRO A 67 -24.37 1.78 -5.56
C PRO A 67 -24.18 3.26 -5.18
N GLY A 68 -23.52 4.02 -6.06
CA GLY A 68 -23.32 5.47 -5.93
C GLY A 68 -22.09 5.90 -5.13
N ILE A 69 -21.29 4.97 -4.59
CA ILE A 69 -20.06 5.34 -3.87
C ILE A 69 -18.91 5.65 -4.83
N LYS A 70 -18.04 6.57 -4.42
CA LYS A 70 -16.76 6.87 -5.07
C LYS A 70 -15.66 6.02 -4.44
N ILE A 71 -15.06 5.13 -5.22
CA ILE A 71 -13.89 4.33 -4.80
C ILE A 71 -12.63 4.98 -5.35
N GLY A 72 -11.74 5.38 -4.46
CA GLY A 72 -10.41 5.84 -4.79
C GLY A 72 -9.39 4.70 -4.72
N TYR A 73 -8.59 4.50 -5.77
CA TYR A 73 -7.55 3.48 -5.80
C TYR A 73 -6.19 4.10 -6.14
N LEU A 74 -5.20 3.83 -5.28
CA LEU A 74 -3.80 4.18 -5.55
C LEU A 74 -3.08 3.01 -6.19
N GLU A 75 -2.83 3.12 -7.48
CA GLU A 75 -2.00 2.18 -8.22
C GLU A 75 -0.52 2.28 -7.82
N GLN A 76 0.22 1.18 -7.98
CA GLN A 76 1.66 1.15 -7.72
C GLN A 76 2.44 2.09 -8.66
N GLU A 77 2.01 2.17 -9.93
CA GLU A 77 2.52 3.07 -10.95
C GLU A 77 1.37 3.92 -11.48
N PRO A 78 0.99 5.00 -10.77
CA PRO A 78 -0.23 5.72 -11.09
C PRO A 78 -0.08 6.51 -12.40
N PRO A 79 -1.06 6.44 -13.30
CA PRO A 79 -1.05 7.26 -14.50
C PRO A 79 -1.33 8.72 -14.14
N LEU A 80 -0.43 9.60 -14.61
CA LEU A 80 -0.59 11.04 -14.64
C LEU A 80 -0.77 11.47 -16.10
N ASP A 81 -1.52 12.53 -16.35
CA ASP A 81 -1.67 13.10 -17.69
C ASP A 81 -0.36 13.82 -18.07
N PRO A 82 0.37 13.34 -19.10
CA PRO A 82 1.65 13.91 -19.49
C PRO A 82 1.53 15.31 -20.11
N ASN A 83 0.32 15.76 -20.44
CA ASN A 83 0.09 17.09 -21.02
C ASN A 83 -0.14 18.17 -19.96
N LYS A 84 -0.16 17.81 -18.67
CA LYS A 84 -0.42 18.71 -17.54
C LYS A 84 0.80 18.77 -16.63
N ASP A 85 0.94 19.88 -15.93
CA ASP A 85 1.89 20.01 -14.83
C ASP A 85 1.40 19.27 -13.56
N VAL A 86 2.18 19.38 -12.48
CA VAL A 86 1.81 18.80 -11.18
C VAL A 86 0.46 19.34 -10.70
N ARG A 87 0.24 20.65 -10.84
CA ARG A 87 -1.00 21.29 -10.37
C ARG A 87 -2.22 20.76 -11.11
N GLY A 88 -2.20 20.76 -12.45
CA GLY A 88 -3.31 20.29 -13.27
C GLY A 88 -3.63 18.81 -13.02
N ASN A 89 -2.61 17.99 -12.74
CA ASN A 89 -2.83 16.61 -12.34
C ASN A 89 -3.52 16.50 -10.97
N VAL A 90 -3.16 17.33 -9.97
CA VAL A 90 -3.86 17.32 -8.67
C VAL A 90 -5.29 17.84 -8.80
N GLU A 91 -5.50 18.90 -9.58
CA GLU A 91 -6.81 19.49 -9.85
C GLU A 91 -7.79 18.54 -10.55
N ASP A 92 -7.30 17.52 -11.26
CA ASP A 92 -8.15 16.46 -11.83
C ASP A 92 -8.93 15.68 -10.75
N GLY A 93 -8.40 15.61 -9.52
CA GLY A 93 -9.12 15.04 -8.38
C GLY A 93 -10.19 15.96 -7.80
N LEU A 94 -10.20 17.24 -8.21
CA LEU A 94 -11.02 18.32 -7.67
C LEU A 94 -11.90 18.98 -8.74
N ARG A 95 -12.14 18.31 -9.88
CA ARG A 95 -12.95 18.86 -10.97
C ARG A 95 -14.35 19.26 -10.54
N GLU A 96 -15.03 18.43 -9.75
CA GLU A 96 -16.39 18.72 -9.29
C GLU A 96 -16.53 20.08 -8.59
N PRO A 97 -15.75 20.41 -7.55
CA PRO A 97 -15.83 21.73 -6.94
C PRO A 97 -15.21 22.86 -7.77
N LEU A 98 -14.14 22.60 -8.55
CA LEU A 98 -13.51 23.63 -9.39
C LEU A 98 -14.41 24.05 -10.55
N ASP A 99 -15.05 23.08 -11.22
CA ASP A 99 -16.02 23.32 -12.28
C ASP A 99 -17.26 24.03 -11.72
N ALA A 100 -17.67 23.71 -10.48
CA ALA A 100 -18.77 24.41 -9.83
C ALA A 100 -18.45 25.89 -9.55
N LEU A 101 -17.23 26.21 -9.10
CA LEU A 101 -16.78 27.60 -8.93
C LEU A 101 -16.76 28.35 -10.27
N ALA A 102 -16.15 27.75 -11.30
CA ALA A 102 -16.09 28.37 -12.62
C ALA A 102 -17.49 28.60 -13.22
N ARG A 103 -18.39 27.62 -13.11
CA ARG A 103 -19.76 27.76 -13.58
C ARG A 103 -20.55 28.80 -12.78
N LEU A 104 -20.29 28.94 -11.48
CA LEU A 104 -20.93 29.96 -10.67
C LEU A 104 -20.55 31.38 -11.14
N ASP A 105 -19.28 31.60 -11.48
CA ASP A 105 -18.81 32.87 -12.05
C ASP A 105 -19.49 33.17 -13.41
N GLU A 106 -19.69 32.15 -14.25
CA GLU A 106 -20.46 32.27 -15.49
C GLU A 106 -21.92 32.63 -15.23
N VAL A 107 -22.58 31.97 -14.27
CA VAL A 107 -23.96 32.28 -13.87
C VAL A 107 -24.08 33.73 -13.39
N PHE A 108 -23.09 34.24 -12.65
CA PHE A 108 -23.05 35.66 -12.26
C PHE A 108 -22.92 36.61 -13.45
N ALA A 109 -22.18 36.23 -14.49
CA ALA A 109 -22.11 37.00 -15.73
C ALA A 109 -23.42 36.93 -16.53
N GLU A 110 -24.07 35.77 -16.59
CA GLU A 110 -25.35 35.55 -17.28
C GLU A 110 -26.49 36.36 -16.66
N TYR A 111 -26.47 36.62 -15.34
CA TYR A 111 -27.44 37.52 -14.69
C TYR A 111 -27.43 38.96 -15.25
N ALA A 112 -26.35 39.39 -15.89
CA ALA A 112 -26.25 40.71 -16.51
C ALA A 112 -26.80 40.76 -17.95
N ALA A 113 -27.19 39.61 -18.53
CA ALA A 113 -27.75 39.55 -19.88
C ALA A 113 -29.20 40.06 -19.94
N GLU A 114 -29.57 40.69 -21.06
CA GLU A 114 -30.90 41.31 -21.24
C GLU A 114 -32.05 40.27 -21.31
N ASP A 115 -31.75 39.04 -21.72
CA ASP A 115 -32.68 37.93 -21.89
C ASP A 115 -32.49 36.80 -20.86
N ALA A 116 -31.82 37.10 -19.74
CA ALA A 116 -31.53 36.13 -18.69
C ALA A 116 -32.79 35.51 -18.08
N ASP A 117 -32.84 34.18 -18.00
CA ASP A 117 -33.85 33.45 -17.25
C ASP A 117 -33.45 33.40 -15.77
N PHE A 118 -33.87 34.41 -15.00
CA PHE A 118 -33.54 34.53 -13.57
C PHE A 118 -33.96 33.32 -12.73
N ASP A 119 -35.08 32.66 -13.07
CA ASP A 119 -35.58 31.50 -12.32
C ASP A 119 -34.74 30.25 -12.59
N ALA A 120 -34.28 30.07 -13.83
CA ALA A 120 -33.35 29.00 -14.18
C ALA A 120 -31.97 29.21 -13.53
N LEU A 121 -31.43 30.42 -13.64
CA LEU A 121 -30.13 30.78 -13.07
C LEU A 121 -30.11 30.64 -11.55
N ALA A 122 -31.18 31.04 -10.85
CA ALA A 122 -31.25 30.91 -9.39
C ALA A 122 -31.23 29.44 -8.93
N LYS A 123 -31.92 28.55 -9.65
CA LYS A 123 -31.90 27.10 -9.37
C LYS A 123 -30.55 26.46 -9.68
N GLU A 124 -29.85 26.96 -10.69
CA GLU A 124 -28.50 26.50 -11.01
C GLU A 124 -27.50 26.97 -9.94
N GLN A 125 -27.54 28.25 -9.57
CA GLN A 125 -26.76 28.83 -8.49
C GLN A 125 -26.92 28.05 -7.19
N GLU A 126 -28.15 27.74 -6.75
CA GLU A 126 -28.41 26.98 -5.53
C GLU A 126 -27.69 25.61 -5.52
N LYS A 127 -27.69 24.91 -6.66
CA LYS A 127 -27.00 23.61 -6.79
C LYS A 127 -25.48 23.76 -6.73
N LEU A 128 -24.94 24.78 -7.40
CA LEU A 128 -23.50 25.04 -7.44
C LEU A 128 -22.99 25.45 -6.05
N GLU A 129 -23.71 26.32 -5.36
CA GLU A 129 -23.39 26.73 -3.98
C GLU A 129 -23.44 25.55 -3.01
N ALA A 130 -24.40 24.63 -3.17
CA ALA A 130 -24.43 23.41 -2.36
C ALA A 130 -23.18 22.54 -2.57
N ILE A 131 -22.69 22.40 -3.81
CA ILE A 131 -21.44 21.69 -4.11
C ILE A 131 -20.26 22.43 -3.48
N ILE A 132 -20.12 23.73 -3.74
CA ILE A 132 -19.04 24.59 -3.23
C ILE A 132 -18.96 24.52 -1.70
N HIS A 133 -20.09 24.63 -1.01
CA HIS A 133 -20.16 24.53 0.44
C HIS A 133 -19.78 23.14 0.94
N SER A 134 -20.30 22.07 0.32
CA SER A 134 -20.00 20.69 0.74
C SER A 134 -18.52 20.33 0.60
N TRP A 135 -17.85 20.89 -0.40
CA TRP A 135 -16.43 20.70 -0.64
C TRP A 135 -15.53 21.66 0.13
N ASP A 136 -16.07 22.73 0.71
CA ASP A 136 -15.32 23.90 1.19
C ASP A 136 -14.44 24.49 0.07
N ALA A 137 -15.03 24.66 -1.12
CA ALA A 137 -14.29 24.89 -2.36
C ALA A 137 -13.44 26.17 -2.34
N HIS A 138 -13.88 27.21 -1.60
CA HIS A 138 -13.13 28.46 -1.45
C HIS A 138 -11.77 28.28 -0.75
N ASN A 139 -11.61 27.23 0.05
CA ASN A 139 -10.36 26.92 0.75
C ASN A 139 -9.50 25.89 0.00
N LEU A 140 -9.90 25.44 -1.21
CA LEU A 140 -9.21 24.37 -1.93
C LEU A 140 -7.75 24.69 -2.22
N SER A 141 -7.41 25.93 -2.59
CA SER A 141 -6.01 26.30 -2.83
C SER A 141 -5.16 26.09 -1.58
N ASN A 142 -5.66 26.48 -0.41
CA ASN A 142 -4.95 26.27 0.86
C ASN A 142 -4.84 24.78 1.21
N GLN A 143 -5.92 24.01 1.01
CA GLN A 143 -5.91 22.56 1.24
C GLN A 143 -4.91 21.85 0.31
N MET A 144 -4.84 22.26 -0.96
CA MET A 144 -3.87 21.77 -1.95
C MET A 144 -2.44 22.09 -1.52
N ASP A 145 -2.15 23.34 -1.14
CA ASP A 145 -0.80 23.75 -0.73
C ASP A 145 -0.35 23.02 0.54
N GLN A 146 -1.25 22.84 1.52
CA GLN A 146 -0.97 22.07 2.74
C GLN A 146 -0.69 20.59 2.44
N ALA A 147 -1.52 19.96 1.60
CA ALA A 147 -1.32 18.56 1.21
C ALA A 147 -0.05 18.37 0.38
N ALA A 148 0.23 19.30 -0.54
CA ALA A 148 1.42 19.28 -1.38
C ALA A 148 2.71 19.44 -0.57
N ALA A 149 2.72 20.36 0.39
CA ALA A 149 3.83 20.54 1.32
C ALA A 149 4.01 19.29 2.20
N ALA A 150 2.93 18.75 2.76
CA ALA A 150 2.99 17.59 3.64
C ALA A 150 3.45 16.31 2.93
N LEU A 151 3.15 16.16 1.63
CA LEU A 151 3.61 15.04 0.80
C LEU A 151 4.90 15.35 0.04
N ASN A 152 5.55 16.49 0.30
CA ASN A 152 6.78 16.92 -0.38
C ASN A 152 6.68 16.75 -1.91
N LEU A 153 5.63 17.36 -2.50
CA LEU A 153 5.45 17.36 -3.94
C LEU A 153 6.52 18.24 -4.64
N PRO A 154 6.83 17.95 -5.92
CA PRO A 154 7.57 18.87 -6.77
C PRO A 154 6.84 20.21 -6.94
N ALA A 155 7.51 21.18 -7.55
CA ALA A 155 6.91 22.48 -7.87
C ALA A 155 5.62 22.30 -8.71
N TRP A 156 4.66 23.20 -8.50
CA TRP A 156 3.34 23.12 -9.12
C TRP A 156 3.37 23.14 -10.65
N ASP A 157 4.29 23.90 -11.23
CA ASP A 157 4.53 24.07 -12.66
C ASP A 157 5.49 23.02 -13.26
N ALA A 158 5.95 22.05 -12.46
CA ALA A 158 6.87 21.03 -12.92
C ALA A 158 6.19 20.07 -13.93
N ASP A 159 6.94 19.70 -14.97
CA ASP A 159 6.54 18.71 -15.97
C ASP A 159 6.53 17.30 -15.35
N VAL A 160 5.35 16.64 -15.38
CA VAL A 160 5.17 15.31 -14.78
C VAL A 160 5.94 14.20 -15.50
N THR A 161 6.35 14.42 -16.75
CA THR A 161 7.15 13.46 -17.54
C THR A 161 8.58 13.32 -17.03
N LEU A 162 9.09 14.37 -16.37
CA LEU A 162 10.45 14.41 -15.83
C LEU A 162 10.56 13.88 -14.40
N LEU A 163 9.42 13.64 -13.74
CA LEU A 163 9.38 13.21 -12.34
C LEU A 163 9.93 11.79 -12.17
N SER A 164 10.50 11.53 -11.00
CA SER A 164 10.80 10.16 -10.58
C SER A 164 9.51 9.36 -10.30
N GLY A 165 9.60 8.03 -10.29
CA GLY A 165 8.44 7.17 -9.96
C GLY A 165 7.87 7.47 -8.57
N GLY A 166 8.71 7.81 -7.60
CA GLY A 166 8.29 8.21 -6.26
C GLY A 166 7.54 9.55 -6.26
N GLU A 167 8.04 10.56 -6.98
CA GLU A 167 7.36 11.86 -7.12
C GLU A 167 6.00 11.72 -7.80
N ARG A 168 5.92 10.98 -8.92
CA ARG A 168 4.63 10.71 -9.58
C ARG A 168 3.63 10.05 -8.64
N ARG A 169 4.09 9.10 -7.84
CA ARG A 169 3.25 8.43 -6.83
C ARG A 169 2.74 9.39 -5.77
N ARG A 170 3.57 10.31 -5.28
CA ARG A 170 3.14 11.33 -4.30
C ARG A 170 2.11 12.29 -4.89
N VAL A 171 2.29 12.72 -6.15
CA VAL A 171 1.29 13.55 -6.86
C VAL A 171 -0.04 12.82 -6.98
N ALA A 172 -0.02 11.56 -7.40
CA ALA A 172 -1.23 10.74 -7.51
C ALA A 172 -1.90 10.47 -6.16
N LEU A 173 -1.11 10.26 -5.10
CA LEU A 173 -1.62 10.14 -3.73
C LEU A 173 -2.29 11.44 -3.29
N CYS A 174 -1.66 12.60 -3.51
CA CYS A 174 -2.24 13.91 -3.19
C CYS A 174 -3.59 14.11 -3.88
N ARG A 175 -3.64 13.88 -5.20
CA ARG A 175 -4.87 13.90 -6.01
C ARG A 175 -5.96 13.01 -5.41
N LEU A 176 -5.60 11.78 -5.02
CA LEU A 176 -6.52 10.79 -4.51
C LEU A 176 -7.09 11.15 -3.12
N LEU A 177 -6.25 11.70 -2.24
CA LEU A 177 -6.69 12.10 -0.90
C LEU A 177 -7.60 13.33 -0.96
N LEU A 178 -7.30 14.27 -1.85
CA LEU A 178 -8.09 15.49 -2.04
C LEU A 178 -9.44 15.24 -2.74
N SER A 179 -9.57 14.17 -3.54
CA SER A 179 -10.81 13.84 -4.24
C SER A 179 -11.94 13.30 -3.35
N LYS A 180 -11.73 13.23 -2.02
CA LYS A 180 -12.70 12.82 -0.99
C LYS A 180 -13.56 11.60 -1.41
N PRO A 181 -12.96 10.45 -1.77
CA PRO A 181 -13.74 9.24 -2.07
C PRO A 181 -14.45 8.72 -0.81
N ASP A 182 -15.48 7.89 -0.99
CA ASP A 182 -16.16 7.20 0.12
C ASP A 182 -15.36 6.00 0.64
N MET A 183 -14.53 5.42 -0.23
CA MET A 183 -13.68 4.28 0.07
C MET A 183 -12.29 4.44 -0.56
N LEU A 184 -11.24 4.28 0.24
CA LEU A 184 -9.84 4.30 -0.21
C LEU A 184 -9.25 2.89 -0.26
N LEU A 185 -8.64 2.58 -1.40
CA LEU A 185 -7.89 1.37 -1.67
C LEU A 185 -6.42 1.77 -1.90
N LEU A 186 -5.55 1.48 -0.94
CA LEU A 186 -4.17 1.93 -0.94
C LEU A 186 -3.22 0.74 -0.97
N ASP A 187 -2.47 0.56 -2.07
CA ASP A 187 -1.40 -0.44 -2.12
C ASP A 187 -0.09 0.23 -1.70
N GLU A 188 0.50 -0.17 -0.58
CA GLU A 188 1.77 0.34 -0.01
C GLU A 188 1.92 1.87 -0.01
N PRO A 189 1.00 2.64 0.59
CA PRO A 189 0.96 4.09 0.46
C PRO A 189 2.12 4.82 1.15
N THR A 190 2.82 4.17 2.08
CA THR A 190 3.98 4.72 2.80
C THR A 190 5.29 4.61 2.00
N ASN A 191 5.30 3.87 0.89
CA ASN A 191 6.49 3.74 0.06
C ASN A 191 6.88 5.07 -0.58
N HIS A 192 8.18 5.36 -0.56
CA HIS A 192 8.77 6.60 -1.08
C HIS A 192 8.31 7.88 -0.34
N LEU A 193 7.73 7.75 0.85
CA LEU A 193 7.48 8.86 1.77
C LEU A 193 8.62 8.95 2.80
N ASP A 194 8.90 10.16 3.27
CA ASP A 194 9.75 10.36 4.46
C ASP A 194 8.90 10.30 5.73
N ALA A 195 9.56 10.28 6.89
CA ALA A 195 8.90 10.08 8.19
C ALA A 195 7.84 11.16 8.48
N GLU A 196 8.08 12.41 8.09
CA GLU A 196 7.11 13.50 8.27
C GLU A 196 5.89 13.31 7.38
N SER A 197 6.09 12.97 6.10
CA SER A 197 5.00 12.66 5.17
C SER A 197 4.17 11.44 5.62
N VAL A 198 4.82 10.40 6.15
CA VAL A 198 4.14 9.22 6.71
C VAL A 198 3.29 9.61 7.91
N SER A 199 3.85 10.41 8.84
CA SER A 199 3.11 10.86 10.02
C SER A 199 1.89 11.71 9.66
N TRP A 200 2.01 12.58 8.65
CA TRP A 200 0.88 13.34 8.13
C TRP A 200 -0.18 12.42 7.49
N LEU A 201 0.25 11.47 6.66
CA LEU A 201 -0.65 10.51 6.02
C LEU A 201 -1.41 9.67 7.06
N GLU A 202 -0.74 9.21 8.12
CA GLU A 202 -1.38 8.49 9.23
C GLU A 202 -2.49 9.31 9.88
N ARG A 203 -2.24 10.59 10.17
CA ARG A 203 -3.26 11.48 10.75
C ARG A 203 -4.43 11.69 9.80
N PHE A 204 -4.13 11.97 8.53
CA PHE A 204 -5.16 12.15 7.49
C PHE A 204 -6.07 10.92 7.38
N LEU A 205 -5.48 9.73 7.28
CA LEU A 205 -6.24 8.48 7.12
C LEU A 205 -6.96 8.07 8.41
N LYS A 206 -6.46 8.47 9.59
CA LYS A 206 -7.18 8.28 10.85
C LYS A 206 -8.48 9.09 10.90
N ASP A 207 -8.41 10.36 10.50
CA ASP A 207 -9.55 11.29 10.55
C ASP A 207 -10.51 11.14 9.34
N PHE A 208 -10.09 10.42 8.30
CA PHE A 208 -10.91 10.15 7.13
C PHE A 208 -12.22 9.43 7.50
N ALA A 209 -13.36 10.00 7.11
CA ALA A 209 -14.68 9.48 7.48
C ALA A 209 -15.09 8.21 6.69
N GLY A 210 -14.50 8.00 5.52
CA GLY A 210 -14.78 6.85 4.66
C GLY A 210 -14.08 5.57 5.11
N THR A 211 -14.29 4.50 4.34
CA THR A 211 -13.66 3.20 4.58
C THR A 211 -12.26 3.17 3.97
N ILE A 212 -11.29 2.59 4.66
CA ILE A 212 -9.92 2.43 4.17
C ILE A 212 -9.55 0.97 4.13
N VAL A 213 -8.99 0.52 3.01
CA VAL A 213 -8.33 -0.78 2.86
C VAL A 213 -6.93 -0.52 2.35
N ALA A 214 -5.94 -0.68 3.22
CA ALA A 214 -4.55 -0.39 2.91
C ALA A 214 -3.68 -1.64 3.05
N ILE A 215 -2.87 -1.93 2.03
CA ILE A 215 -1.74 -2.85 2.17
C ILE A 215 -0.55 -2.02 2.66
N THR A 216 0.08 -2.45 3.73
CA THR A 216 1.36 -1.86 4.13
C THR A 216 2.20 -2.85 4.92
N HIS A 217 3.51 -2.69 4.79
CA HIS A 217 4.49 -3.31 5.69
C HIS A 217 4.85 -2.43 6.90
N ASP A 218 4.32 -1.21 6.98
CA ASP A 218 4.58 -0.30 8.10
C ASP A 218 3.78 -0.71 9.35
N ARG A 219 4.51 -1.10 10.39
CA ARG A 219 3.93 -1.55 11.66
C ARG A 219 3.30 -0.41 12.44
N TYR A 220 3.86 0.80 12.36
CA TYR A 220 3.34 1.97 13.06
C TYR A 220 2.01 2.40 12.44
N PHE A 221 1.93 2.41 11.11
CA PHE A 221 0.70 2.66 10.39
C PHE A 221 -0.42 1.70 10.81
N LEU A 222 -0.13 0.41 10.83
CA LEU A 222 -1.12 -0.62 11.19
C LEU A 222 -1.49 -0.59 12.67
N ASP A 223 -0.64 -0.06 13.55
CA ASP A 223 -0.95 0.06 14.96
C ASP A 223 -1.78 1.33 15.26
N ASN A 224 -1.51 2.42 14.53
CA ASN A 224 -2.12 3.74 14.75
C ASN A 224 -3.43 3.97 13.99
N VAL A 225 -3.57 3.38 12.80
CA VAL A 225 -4.68 3.66 11.86
C VAL A 225 -5.63 2.47 11.73
N ALA A 226 -5.13 1.24 11.72
CA ALA A 226 -5.97 0.06 11.46
C ALA A 226 -6.78 -0.35 12.70
N GLU A 227 -8.07 -0.54 12.50
CA GLU A 227 -9.01 -1.10 13.47
C GLU A 227 -9.30 -2.58 13.22
N TRP A 228 -8.99 -3.03 12.00
CA TRP A 228 -9.14 -4.38 11.52
C TRP A 228 -7.90 -4.80 10.73
N ILE A 229 -7.51 -6.06 10.87
CA ILE A 229 -6.47 -6.68 10.06
C ILE A 229 -7.09 -7.79 9.22
N LEU A 230 -6.93 -7.70 7.90
CA LEU A 230 -7.26 -8.78 6.98
C LEU A 230 -5.98 -9.52 6.61
N GLU A 231 -5.80 -10.71 7.21
CA GLU A 231 -4.69 -11.59 6.84
C GLU A 231 -5.08 -12.43 5.61
N LEU A 232 -4.32 -12.29 4.52
CA LEU A 232 -4.35 -13.21 3.40
C LEU A 232 -3.29 -14.29 3.60
N ASP A 233 -3.74 -15.50 3.90
CA ASP A 233 -2.89 -16.69 3.96
C ASP A 233 -3.49 -17.83 3.14
N ARG A 234 -2.65 -18.49 2.33
CA ARG A 234 -3.04 -19.60 1.44
C ARG A 234 -4.28 -19.29 0.57
N GLY A 235 -4.42 -18.04 0.16
CA GLY A 235 -5.53 -17.53 -0.64
C GLY A 235 -6.83 -17.31 0.12
N MET A 236 -6.88 -17.60 1.43
CA MET A 236 -8.03 -17.33 2.29
C MET A 236 -7.86 -15.99 3.00
N GLY A 237 -8.97 -15.28 3.22
CA GLY A 237 -9.02 -14.03 3.95
C GLY A 237 -9.53 -14.25 5.37
N ILE A 238 -8.67 -13.97 6.35
CA ILE A 238 -8.96 -14.15 7.77
C ILE A 238 -9.02 -12.76 8.41
N PRO A 239 -10.23 -12.23 8.69
CA PRO A 239 -10.38 -10.95 9.34
C PRO A 239 -10.15 -11.06 10.85
N TYR A 240 -9.43 -10.09 11.40
CA TYR A 240 -9.19 -9.90 12.81
C TYR A 240 -9.61 -8.50 13.21
N GLN A 241 -10.32 -8.40 14.33
CA GLN A 241 -10.64 -7.11 14.93
C GLN A 241 -9.50 -6.70 15.86
N GLY A 242 -8.97 -5.49 15.66
CA GLY A 242 -7.84 -4.97 16.39
C GLY A 242 -6.72 -4.48 15.47
N ASN A 243 -5.70 -3.92 16.11
CA ASN A 243 -4.52 -3.35 15.45
C ASN A 243 -3.42 -4.40 15.22
N TYR A 244 -2.29 -3.98 14.66
CA TYR A 244 -1.16 -4.87 14.38
C TYR A 244 -0.67 -5.68 15.59
N SER A 245 -0.48 -5.03 16.74
CA SER A 245 0.06 -5.68 17.93
C SER A 245 -0.87 -6.80 18.42
N SER A 246 -2.18 -6.51 18.50
CA SER A 246 -3.18 -7.50 18.90
C SER A 246 -3.31 -8.66 17.90
N TRP A 247 -3.15 -8.39 16.60
CA TRP A 247 -3.12 -9.44 15.58
C TRP A 247 -1.90 -10.34 15.71
N LEU A 248 -0.72 -9.76 15.97
CA LEU A 248 0.52 -10.51 16.10
C LEU A 248 0.47 -11.51 17.27
N GLU A 249 -0.09 -11.10 18.41
CA GLU A 249 -0.32 -11.98 19.56
C GLU A 249 -1.25 -13.14 19.21
N GLN A 250 -2.39 -12.85 18.58
CA GLN A 250 -3.36 -13.86 18.14
C GLN A 250 -2.75 -14.82 17.12
N LYS A 251 -1.97 -14.30 16.17
CA LYS A 251 -1.28 -15.10 15.16
C LYS A 251 -0.25 -16.03 15.78
N ASN A 252 0.57 -15.53 16.71
CA ASN A 252 1.55 -16.37 17.40
C ASN A 252 0.87 -17.49 18.20
N ALA A 253 -0.19 -17.18 18.93
CA ALA A 253 -0.97 -18.19 19.66
C ALA A 253 -1.56 -19.26 18.72
N ARG A 254 -2.07 -18.86 17.55
CA ARG A 254 -2.57 -19.79 16.52
C ARG A 254 -1.45 -20.67 15.97
N LEU A 255 -0.33 -20.08 15.57
CA LEU A 255 0.82 -20.82 15.02
C LEU A 255 1.39 -21.82 16.02
N GLU A 256 1.48 -21.46 17.30
CA GLU A 256 1.89 -22.40 18.36
C GLU A 256 0.93 -23.59 18.48
N GLN A 257 -0.37 -23.33 18.38
CA GLN A 257 -1.39 -24.39 18.44
C GLN A 257 -1.33 -25.29 17.20
N GLU A 258 -1.15 -24.72 16.01
CA GLU A 258 -0.98 -25.43 14.74
C GLU A 258 0.29 -26.29 14.79
N ASN A 259 1.44 -25.73 15.18
CA ASN A 259 2.69 -26.46 15.31
C ASN A 259 2.58 -27.64 16.30
N LYS A 260 1.89 -27.46 17.44
CA LYS A 260 1.65 -28.55 18.40
C LYS A 260 0.77 -29.65 17.79
N GLN A 261 -0.26 -29.29 17.03
CA GLN A 261 -1.12 -30.25 16.33
C GLN A 261 -0.34 -30.99 15.25
N GLU A 262 0.43 -30.29 14.44
CA GLU A 262 1.27 -30.86 13.38
C GLU A 262 2.34 -31.81 13.92
N GLU A 263 3.03 -31.44 15.00
CA GLU A 263 3.97 -32.33 15.65
C GLU A 263 3.29 -33.61 16.18
N SER A 264 2.13 -33.46 16.83
CA SER A 264 1.37 -34.60 17.33
C SER A 264 0.91 -35.52 16.20
N PHE A 265 0.53 -34.92 15.08
CA PHE A 265 0.09 -35.57 13.86
C PHE A 265 1.25 -36.30 13.17
N ALA A 266 2.40 -35.65 12.98
CA ALA A 266 3.61 -36.23 12.42
C ALA A 266 4.13 -37.41 13.27
N LYS A 267 4.08 -37.29 14.61
CA LYS A 267 4.41 -38.38 15.53
C LYS A 267 3.45 -39.58 15.36
N ALA A 268 2.16 -39.33 15.17
CA ALA A 268 1.18 -40.38 14.90
C ALA A 268 1.43 -41.07 13.57
N LEU A 269 1.70 -40.31 12.51
CA LEU A 269 2.03 -40.80 11.17
C LEU A 269 3.29 -41.68 11.19
N LYS A 270 4.33 -41.25 11.89
CA LYS A 270 5.58 -42.02 12.04
C LYS A 270 5.35 -43.36 12.73
N LYS A 271 4.58 -43.39 13.82
CA LYS A 271 4.21 -44.64 14.51
C LYS A 271 3.40 -45.57 13.61
N GLU A 272 2.48 -45.03 12.82
CA GLU A 272 1.69 -45.82 11.87
C GLU A 272 2.56 -46.38 10.74
N LEU A 273 3.51 -45.61 10.22
CA LEU A 273 4.47 -46.03 9.21
C LEU A 273 5.40 -47.14 9.72
N GLU A 274 5.91 -47.02 10.95
CA GLU A 274 6.69 -48.06 11.63
C GLU A 274 5.88 -49.36 11.79
N TRP A 275 4.59 -49.25 12.18
CA TRP A 275 3.69 -50.40 12.28
C TRP A 275 3.47 -51.07 10.91
N VAL A 276 3.19 -50.30 9.85
CA VAL A 276 3.01 -50.82 8.48
C VAL A 276 4.27 -51.54 8.00
N ARG A 277 5.46 -50.98 8.23
CA ARG A 277 6.74 -51.63 7.92
C ARG A 277 6.93 -52.93 8.69
N SER A 278 6.50 -52.99 9.95
CA SER A 278 6.62 -54.20 10.78
C SER A 278 5.59 -55.30 10.43
N ASN A 279 4.40 -54.94 9.95
CA ASN A 279 3.29 -55.86 9.67
C ASN A 279 3.09 -56.21 8.18
N ALA A 280 4.07 -55.91 7.33
CA ALA A 280 4.02 -56.15 5.88
C ALA A 280 3.87 -57.63 5.45
N LYS A 281 3.82 -58.61 6.38
CA LYS A 281 3.70 -60.04 6.07
C LYS A 281 2.33 -60.69 6.33
N GLY A 282 1.29 -59.97 6.74
CA GLY A 282 -0.03 -60.60 6.89
C GLY A 282 -1.22 -59.66 6.99
N GLN A 283 -2.23 -59.90 6.14
CA GLN A 283 -3.59 -59.33 6.11
C GLN A 283 -3.85 -58.17 5.12
N GLN A 284 -4.11 -58.54 3.87
CA GLN A 284 -4.44 -57.64 2.75
C GLN A 284 -5.84 -56.99 2.79
N LYS A 285 -6.77 -57.37 3.68
CA LYS A 285 -8.16 -56.86 3.65
C LYS A 285 -8.50 -55.73 4.64
N LYS A 286 -7.67 -55.45 5.65
CA LYS A 286 -7.85 -54.32 6.60
C LYS A 286 -7.09 -53.03 6.20
N ASN A 287 -6.29 -53.08 5.14
CA ASN A 287 -5.34 -52.00 4.78
C ASN A 287 -5.91 -50.88 3.91
N LYS A 288 -7.05 -51.08 3.22
CA LYS A 288 -7.53 -50.11 2.21
C LYS A 288 -7.98 -48.77 2.82
N ALA A 289 -8.83 -48.80 3.85
CA ALA A 289 -9.34 -47.60 4.52
C ALA A 289 -8.25 -46.78 5.26
N ARG A 290 -7.12 -47.41 5.63
CA ARG A 290 -5.99 -46.72 6.27
C ARG A 290 -4.96 -46.20 5.26
N MET A 291 -4.78 -46.88 4.12
CA MET A 291 -4.01 -46.32 2.99
C MET A 291 -4.70 -45.10 2.38
N GLU A 292 -6.03 -45.12 2.24
CA GLU A 292 -6.81 -43.95 1.82
C GLU A 292 -6.64 -42.77 2.80
N ARG A 293 -6.64 -43.03 4.12
CA ARG A 293 -6.28 -42.01 5.12
C ARG A 293 -4.84 -41.51 4.95
N PHE A 294 -3.87 -42.39 4.73
CA PHE A 294 -2.47 -41.98 4.53
C PHE A 294 -2.29 -41.09 3.30
N GLU A 295 -2.96 -41.41 2.19
CA GLU A 295 -2.96 -40.57 0.98
C GLU A 295 -3.67 -39.23 1.20
N GLU A 296 -4.82 -39.22 1.90
CA GLU A 296 -5.52 -38.00 2.28
C GLU A 296 -4.67 -37.10 3.19
N LEU A 297 -3.91 -37.71 4.10
CA LEU A 297 -3.02 -37.03 5.04
C LEU A 297 -1.78 -36.44 4.34
N ASN A 298 -1.15 -37.16 3.41
CA ASN A 298 -0.03 -36.64 2.60
C ASN A 298 -0.46 -35.48 1.68
N SER A 299 -1.72 -35.45 1.24
CA SER A 299 -2.22 -34.37 0.38
C SER A 299 -2.26 -33.00 1.07
N ARG A 300 -2.32 -32.96 2.41
CA ARG A 300 -2.36 -31.72 3.21
C ARG A 300 -0.98 -31.10 3.46
N GLU A 301 0.10 -31.88 3.37
CA GLU A 301 1.48 -31.47 3.70
C GLU A 301 2.09 -30.49 2.67
N PHE A 302 1.56 -30.43 1.44
CA PHE A 302 2.21 -29.72 0.33
C PHE A 302 2.09 -28.18 0.34
N GLN A 303 1.35 -27.58 1.27
CA GLN A 303 1.23 -26.11 1.35
C GLN A 303 2.21 -25.44 2.34
N GLN A 304 3.10 -26.21 2.98
CA GLN A 304 3.67 -25.82 4.27
C GLN A 304 5.10 -25.26 4.26
N ARG A 305 5.65 -24.79 3.13
CA ARG A 305 7.02 -24.26 3.11
C ARG A 305 7.11 -22.96 2.34
N ASN A 306 6.93 -21.84 3.04
CA ASN A 306 7.49 -20.55 2.60
C ASN A 306 7.92 -19.62 3.76
N GLU A 307 7.84 -20.05 5.03
CA GLU A 307 8.11 -19.14 6.16
C GLU A 307 9.60 -18.91 6.42
N THR A 308 10.50 -19.83 6.05
CA THR A 308 11.95 -19.65 6.24
C THR A 308 12.61 -19.15 4.95
N SER A 309 12.25 -17.96 4.49
CA SER A 309 13.06 -17.23 3.52
C SER A 309 13.90 -16.21 4.27
N GLU A 310 14.76 -16.66 5.18
CA GLU A 310 15.80 -15.79 5.74
C GLU A 310 16.67 -15.30 4.59
N ILE A 311 16.74 -13.99 4.41
CA ILE A 311 17.62 -13.38 3.41
C ILE A 311 19.05 -13.56 3.93
N TYR A 312 19.78 -14.49 3.34
CA TYR A 312 21.19 -14.69 3.62
C TYR A 312 22.03 -13.66 2.88
N ILE A 313 22.63 -12.73 3.63
CA ILE A 313 23.65 -11.82 3.10
C ILE A 313 25.00 -12.54 3.22
N PRO A 314 25.69 -12.84 2.10
CA PRO A 314 26.97 -13.53 2.17
C PRO A 314 28.00 -12.67 2.93
N PRO A 315 28.80 -13.27 3.83
CA PRO A 315 29.85 -12.54 4.50
C PRO A 315 30.86 -12.04 3.46
N GLY A 316 31.17 -10.74 3.54
CA GLY A 316 32.15 -10.11 2.66
C GLY A 316 33.58 -10.63 2.89
N PRO A 317 34.52 -10.28 2.00
CA PRO A 317 35.94 -10.58 2.19
C PRO A 317 36.48 -9.89 3.45
N ARG A 318 37.66 -10.32 3.93
CA ARG A 318 38.31 -9.66 5.07
C ARG A 318 38.58 -8.18 4.74
N LEU A 319 37.99 -7.29 5.52
CA LEU A 319 38.18 -5.85 5.42
C LEU A 319 39.38 -5.39 6.24
N GLY A 320 40.02 -4.30 5.81
CA GLY A 320 41.05 -3.60 6.58
C GLY A 320 40.47 -2.76 7.72
N ASN A 321 41.34 -2.01 8.42
CA ASN A 321 40.95 -1.21 9.59
C ASN A 321 40.17 0.08 9.25
N LYS A 322 40.20 0.52 8.00
CA LYS A 322 39.38 1.61 7.46
C LYS A 322 38.70 1.11 6.19
N VAL A 323 37.39 1.29 6.09
CA VAL A 323 36.60 0.79 4.95
C VAL A 323 36.21 1.94 4.02
N VAL A 324 35.77 3.06 4.59
CA VAL A 324 35.41 4.28 3.85
C VAL A 324 35.92 5.48 4.64
N GLU A 325 36.57 6.41 3.96
CA GLU A 325 37.03 7.68 4.51
C GLU A 325 36.53 8.83 3.62
N VAL A 326 35.66 9.66 4.18
CA VAL A 326 35.11 10.85 3.54
C VAL A 326 35.72 12.05 4.24
N GLU A 327 36.37 12.93 3.48
CA GLU A 327 37.04 14.11 3.99
C GLU A 327 36.58 15.39 3.27
N GLY A 328 35.92 16.26 4.02
CA GLY A 328 35.58 17.63 3.63
C GLY A 328 34.74 17.71 2.36
N ILE A 329 33.87 16.73 2.11
CA ILE A 329 33.15 16.69 0.85
C ILE A 329 32.10 17.80 0.81
N SER A 330 32.06 18.50 -0.32
CA SER A 330 30.95 19.39 -0.66
C SER A 330 30.36 18.98 -2.00
N LYS A 331 29.03 19.06 -2.10
CA LYS A 331 28.31 18.73 -3.33
C LYS A 331 27.08 19.61 -3.47
N SER A 332 26.88 20.11 -4.68
CA SER A 332 25.70 20.85 -5.09
C SER A 332 25.12 20.28 -6.38
N PHE A 333 23.80 20.43 -6.56
CA PHE A 333 23.11 20.16 -7.82
C PHE A 333 22.17 21.33 -8.10
N ASP A 334 22.28 21.92 -9.29
CA ASP A 334 21.42 23.02 -9.75
C ASP A 334 21.26 24.16 -8.73
N GLY A 335 22.36 24.52 -8.06
CA GLY A 335 22.41 25.58 -7.05
C GLY A 335 21.94 25.16 -5.64
N ARG A 336 21.40 23.94 -5.47
CA ARG A 336 21.06 23.38 -4.16
C ARG A 336 22.26 22.68 -3.54
N VAL A 337 22.72 23.16 -2.39
CA VAL A 337 23.77 22.52 -1.59
C VAL A 337 23.21 21.25 -0.95
N LEU A 338 23.83 20.10 -1.23
CA LEU A 338 23.51 18.81 -0.61
C LEU A 338 24.43 18.53 0.58
N TYR A 339 25.72 18.77 0.40
CA TYR A 339 26.74 18.58 1.42
C TYR A 339 27.66 19.79 1.46
N GLU A 340 28.04 20.19 2.67
CA GLU A 340 29.02 21.24 2.93
C GLU A 340 30.02 20.73 3.97
N ASN A 341 31.27 20.56 3.56
CA ASN A 341 32.38 20.12 4.41
C ASN A 341 32.08 18.86 5.27
N LEU A 342 31.45 17.85 4.67
CA LEU A 342 31.11 16.62 5.36
C LEU A 342 32.35 15.71 5.48
N SER A 343 32.66 15.28 6.71
CA SER A 343 33.75 14.35 7.00
C SER A 343 33.30 13.22 7.93
N PHE A 344 33.58 11.97 7.57
CA PHE A 344 33.36 10.82 8.44
C PHE A 344 34.22 9.61 8.02
N THR A 345 34.45 8.69 8.94
CA THR A 345 35.16 7.43 8.68
C THR A 345 34.27 6.26 9.09
N VAL A 346 34.20 5.23 8.25
CA VAL A 346 33.47 3.99 8.53
C VAL A 346 34.47 2.89 8.89
N PRO A 347 34.50 2.43 10.16
CA PRO A 347 35.37 1.33 10.56
C PRO A 347 34.82 -0.03 10.08
N PRO A 348 35.64 -1.10 10.09
CA PRO A 348 35.17 -2.44 9.79
C PRO A 348 34.03 -2.84 10.74
N THR A 349 33.12 -3.66 10.23
CA THR A 349 31.92 -4.17 10.93
C THR A 349 30.92 -3.11 11.39
N ALA A 350 31.12 -1.83 11.07
CA ALA A 350 30.14 -0.80 11.35
C ALA A 350 28.89 -0.97 10.48
N ILE A 351 27.72 -0.79 11.11
CA ILE A 351 26.43 -0.65 10.43
C ILE A 351 26.03 0.81 10.57
N VAL A 352 26.06 1.55 9.45
CA VAL A 352 25.75 2.99 9.44
C VAL A 352 24.38 3.19 8.80
N GLY A 353 23.42 3.65 9.60
CA GLY A 353 22.11 4.07 9.10
C GLY A 353 22.17 5.51 8.58
N ILE A 354 21.80 5.72 7.32
CA ILE A 354 21.71 7.06 6.73
C ILE A 354 20.23 7.47 6.69
N VAL A 355 19.89 8.53 7.42
CA VAL A 355 18.52 9.04 7.56
C VAL A 355 18.42 10.48 7.07
N GLY A 356 17.22 10.89 6.66
CA GLY A 356 16.93 12.24 6.20
C GLY A 356 15.76 12.27 5.21
N PRO A 357 15.23 13.46 4.86
CA PRO A 357 14.11 13.59 3.95
C PRO A 357 14.46 13.16 2.52
N ASN A 358 13.44 12.99 1.68
CA ASN A 358 13.67 12.71 0.26
C ASN A 358 14.36 13.90 -0.42
N GLY A 359 15.27 13.62 -1.35
CA GLY A 359 16.08 14.66 -2.01
C GLY A 359 17.23 15.22 -1.16
N ALA A 360 17.45 14.76 0.08
CA ALA A 360 18.57 15.21 0.92
C ALA A 360 19.97 14.75 0.46
N GLY A 361 20.09 14.11 -0.71
CA GLY A 361 21.38 13.65 -1.25
C GLY A 361 21.84 12.25 -0.82
N LYS A 362 21.01 11.45 -0.14
CA LYS A 362 21.37 10.10 0.34
C LYS A 362 21.91 9.19 -0.78
N THR A 363 21.21 9.12 -1.91
CA THR A 363 21.66 8.35 -3.09
C THR A 363 22.91 8.96 -3.72
N THR A 364 23.05 10.28 -3.71
CA THR A 364 24.25 10.99 -4.18
C THR A 364 25.48 10.57 -3.37
N LEU A 365 25.36 10.41 -2.05
CA LEU A 365 26.46 9.91 -1.21
C LEU A 365 26.90 8.50 -1.63
N PHE A 366 25.95 7.59 -1.85
CA PHE A 366 26.28 6.26 -2.35
C PHE A 366 26.97 6.29 -3.71
N ARG A 367 26.49 7.12 -4.65
CA ARG A 367 27.12 7.29 -5.97
C ARG A 367 28.53 7.87 -5.88
N MET A 368 28.79 8.75 -4.91
CA MET A 368 30.15 9.24 -4.65
C MET A 368 31.04 8.15 -4.05
N MET A 369 30.51 7.33 -3.15
CA MET A 369 31.24 6.20 -2.55
C MET A 369 31.54 5.08 -3.56
N THR A 370 30.67 4.84 -4.54
CA THR A 370 30.90 3.85 -5.61
C THR A 370 31.71 4.40 -6.78
N GLY A 371 32.06 5.69 -6.77
CA GLY A 371 32.82 6.36 -7.84
C GLY A 371 32.01 6.69 -9.09
N GLU A 372 30.68 6.49 -9.08
CA GLU A 372 29.78 6.90 -10.17
C GLU A 372 29.66 8.42 -10.31
N GLN A 373 29.87 9.15 -9.21
CA GLN A 373 29.88 10.61 -9.18
C GLN A 373 31.09 11.14 -8.40
N GLN A 374 31.59 12.30 -8.79
CA GLN A 374 32.65 12.98 -8.05
C GLN A 374 32.10 14.08 -7.14
N PRO A 375 32.67 14.28 -5.94
CA PRO A 375 32.38 15.44 -5.12
C PRO A 375 32.87 16.73 -5.82
N ASP A 376 32.27 17.87 -5.50
CA ASP A 376 32.72 19.16 -6.05
C ASP A 376 34.02 19.60 -5.37
N THR A 377 34.13 19.34 -4.06
CA THR A 377 35.35 19.49 -3.26
C THR A 377 35.48 18.33 -2.28
N GLY A 378 36.70 18.09 -1.75
CA GLY A 378 36.96 17.01 -0.80
C GLY A 378 37.21 15.66 -1.48
N THR A 379 37.37 14.61 -0.67
CA THR A 379 37.75 13.28 -1.15
C THR A 379 36.93 12.18 -0.50
N VAL A 380 36.65 11.12 -1.26
CA VAL A 380 36.06 9.86 -0.80
C VAL A 380 37.05 8.74 -1.14
N THR A 381 37.44 7.96 -0.15
CA THR A 381 38.52 6.96 -0.23
C THR A 381 38.12 5.63 0.38
#